data_AF-A0A803MXR9-F1
#
_entry.id   AF-A0A803MXR9-F1
#
_cell.length_a   1.000
_cell.length_b   1.000
_cell.length_c   1.000
_cell.angle_alpha   90.00
_cell.angle_beta   90.00
_cell.angle_gamma   90.00
#
_symmetry.space_group_name_H-M   'P 1'
#
loop_
_entity.id
_entity.type
_entity.pdbx_description
1 polymer ?
#
loop_
_entity_poly.entity_id
_entity_poly.type
_entity_poly.pdbx_seq_one_letter_code
_entity_poly.pdbx_strand_id
1 'polypeptide(L)'
;MDQNAASTSKNTDELKEITDAALILLSLKHTKLDPETAFQLESMKRSTVAHHTPRPHPPISIPDHQIPSRQNRFLRPPNHHQQNRQREKKQEHHLPASSMVESLQDIVGQQGGSVKKDLTERDLNSDLECLYLNKEKTKSNFESFFSKEEELIYAKLGKIKEERVFYPQGYGADPSGIEDSSDAILKAVSDAFQVQKGLRLLPNVNDLGGVVIDFQGGNYVINQPIPFPPLSGNVVVRGGTIRASNTFPGDRHLFELSSKPSKHLHINSTTNTQNQISGIQYVDITFRDILFDSSFRGGGLTIVDSARIRVTNCYFLHFSTQGILVQGGHETFISDTFLGQHETVGGDPGERQFTGTAIDVGSNDNAITNVVVFSAAVGIILRGQANMITGAHLYNKATDFGGVGILVKLAGLSQTRIDNCYLDYNSIVMEDPVQVHVTNGFFLGDGNVVVKSVQGRISGLNIVNNMFSGDPSKNKAIVELQGEFNNIDQVVVEHNNVIGMKLKSTVGKLSIKGSNTTKWQADFSKMLLFSDRIAHFQYSIYSKGGVLAVHGVTNVSNNVVTVETDKPIDGVVSVLVYQYNVIGEEIN
;
A
#
# COMPACT_ATOMS: atom_id res chain seq x y z
N MET A 1 15.59 25.28 9.59
CA MET A 1 15.66 24.26 10.65
C MET A 1 17.06 24.11 11.27
N ASP A 2 17.94 25.14 11.21
CA ASP A 2 19.31 25.06 11.78
C ASP A 2 19.68 26.23 12.72
N GLN A 3 18.71 26.84 13.41
CA GLN A 3 18.98 27.88 14.43
C GLN A 3 18.53 27.52 15.86
N ASN A 4 17.87 26.37 16.06
CA ASN A 4 17.38 25.96 17.39
C ASN A 4 18.31 25.00 18.16
N ALA A 5 19.41 24.53 17.55
CA ALA A 5 20.38 23.66 18.22
C ALA A 5 21.52 24.44 18.93
N ALA A 6 21.77 25.69 18.53
CA ALA A 6 22.85 26.52 19.09
C ALA A 6 22.41 27.35 20.32
N SER A 7 21.10 27.61 20.50
CA SER A 7 20.60 28.33 21.68
C SER A 7 20.40 27.41 22.89
N THR A 8 20.15 26.12 22.66
CA THR A 8 19.99 25.11 23.71
C THR A 8 21.32 24.73 24.36
N SER A 9 22.43 24.67 23.61
CA SER A 9 23.76 24.37 24.19
C SER A 9 24.30 25.51 25.05
N LYS A 10 24.01 26.77 24.69
CA LYS A 10 24.45 27.95 25.43
C LYS A 10 23.76 28.08 26.80
N ASN A 11 22.46 27.76 26.86
CA ASN A 11 21.70 27.75 28.11
C ASN A 11 22.13 26.62 29.06
N THR A 12 22.58 25.47 28.55
CA THR A 12 23.07 24.37 29.40
C THR A 12 24.42 24.66 30.02
N ASP A 13 25.30 25.37 29.31
CA ASP A 13 26.62 25.73 29.83
C ASP A 13 26.53 26.86 30.87
N GLU A 14 25.67 27.87 30.66
CA GLU A 14 25.37 28.90 31.69
C GLU A 14 24.69 28.31 32.93
N LEU A 15 23.73 27.39 32.78
CA LEU A 15 23.10 26.74 33.95
C LEU A 15 24.12 25.90 34.73
N LYS A 16 25.07 25.27 34.04
CA LYS A 16 26.11 24.46 34.68
C LYS A 16 27.10 25.33 35.44
N GLU A 17 27.53 26.47 34.88
CA GLU A 17 28.38 27.44 35.58
C GLU A 17 27.69 28.05 36.81
N ILE A 18 26.39 28.36 36.72
CA ILE A 18 25.60 28.86 37.86
C ILE A 18 25.45 27.79 38.96
N THR A 19 25.26 26.52 38.57
CA THR A 19 25.12 25.41 39.52
C THR A 19 26.45 25.08 40.20
N ASP A 20 27.57 25.16 39.46
CA ASP A 20 28.91 24.97 39.99
C ASP A 20 29.30 26.12 40.94
N ALA A 21 28.94 27.37 40.62
CA ALA A 21 29.14 28.53 41.49
C ALA A 21 28.32 28.43 42.81
N ALA A 22 27.08 27.94 42.72
CA ALA A 22 26.20 27.68 43.87
C ALA A 22 26.77 26.59 44.80
N LEU A 23 27.34 25.52 44.24
CA LEU A 23 28.00 24.44 44.98
C LEU A 23 29.31 24.90 45.65
N ILE A 24 30.06 25.80 45.01
CA ILE A 24 31.25 26.42 45.59
C ILE A 24 30.85 27.28 46.81
N LEU A 25 29.82 28.12 46.70
CA LEU A 25 29.34 28.97 47.81
C LEU A 25 28.81 28.16 49.02
N LEU A 26 28.18 27.01 48.77
CA LEU A 26 27.66 26.12 49.83
C LEU A 26 28.73 25.28 50.54
N SER A 27 29.94 25.17 49.97
CA SER A 27 31.01 24.31 50.50
C SER A 27 32.07 25.06 51.33
N LEU A 28 32.02 26.40 51.35
CA LEU A 28 32.89 27.23 52.19
C LEU A 28 32.38 27.23 53.65
N LYS A 29 33.16 26.62 54.55
CA LYS A 29 32.79 26.40 55.97
C LYS A 29 32.62 27.67 56.82
N HIS A 30 33.03 28.84 56.31
CA HIS A 30 33.09 30.08 57.07
C HIS A 30 32.16 31.20 56.59
N THR A 31 31.33 30.93 55.57
CA THR A 31 30.29 31.86 55.10
C THR A 31 28.96 31.54 55.78
N LYS A 32 28.52 32.38 56.71
CA LYS A 32 27.10 32.38 57.15
C LYS A 32 26.29 33.11 56.10
N LEU A 33 25.67 32.36 55.20
CA LEU A 33 24.65 32.89 54.29
C LEU A 33 23.40 33.26 55.11
N ASP A 34 22.73 34.35 54.74
CA ASP A 34 21.44 34.65 55.34
C ASP A 34 20.39 33.62 54.87
N PRO A 35 19.33 33.40 55.67
CA PRO A 35 18.33 32.36 55.39
C PRO A 35 17.56 32.56 54.07
N GLU A 36 17.43 33.78 53.58
CA GLU A 36 16.67 34.08 52.36
C GLU A 36 17.47 33.72 51.12
N THR A 37 18.77 34.02 51.12
CA THR A 37 19.71 33.57 50.09
C THR A 37 19.82 32.04 50.04
N ALA A 38 19.89 31.38 51.21
CA ALA A 38 19.92 29.92 51.28
C ALA A 38 18.63 29.27 50.74
N PHE A 39 17.47 29.88 50.99
CA PHE A 39 16.18 29.40 50.50
C PHE A 39 16.03 29.55 48.98
N GLN A 40 16.48 30.67 48.40
CA GLN A 40 16.44 30.86 46.95
C GLN A 40 17.32 29.86 46.19
N LEU A 41 18.51 29.56 46.72
CA LEU A 41 19.41 28.53 46.17
C LEU A 41 18.81 27.12 46.17
N GLU A 42 18.13 26.72 47.25
CA GLU A 42 17.40 25.43 47.30
C GLU A 42 16.15 25.42 46.41
N SER A 43 15.52 26.58 46.18
CA SER A 43 14.37 26.68 45.26
C SER A 43 14.79 26.51 43.78
N MET A 44 15.95 27.06 43.40
CA MET A 44 16.50 26.92 42.04
C MET A 44 16.84 25.45 41.73
N LYS A 45 17.42 24.74 42.70
CA LYS A 45 17.75 23.30 42.61
C LYS A 45 16.51 22.41 42.36
N ARG A 46 15.33 22.81 42.84
CA ARG A 46 14.07 22.08 42.61
C ARG A 46 13.45 22.39 41.25
N SER A 47 13.72 23.56 40.67
CA SER A 47 13.14 23.97 39.38
C SER A 47 13.74 23.23 38.18
N THR A 48 15.01 22.81 38.28
CA THR A 48 15.74 22.07 37.23
C THR A 48 15.21 20.66 36.98
N VAL A 49 14.52 20.06 37.96
CA VAL A 49 13.93 18.70 37.85
C VAL A 49 12.56 18.71 37.15
N ALA A 50 11.89 19.86 37.03
CA ALA A 50 10.52 19.96 36.52
C ALA A 50 10.39 20.25 35.01
N HIS A 51 11.49 20.44 34.27
CA HIS A 51 11.48 20.82 32.84
C HIS A 51 11.64 19.66 31.83
N HIS A 52 11.37 18.41 32.22
CA HIS A 52 11.37 17.24 31.33
C HIS A 52 10.00 16.54 31.24
N THR A 53 8.93 17.31 31.04
CA THR A 53 7.64 16.78 30.59
C THR A 53 7.01 17.70 29.54
N PRO A 54 6.64 17.23 28.34
CA PRO A 54 5.98 18.06 27.33
C PRO A 54 4.51 18.29 27.70
N ARG A 55 4.03 19.54 27.61
CA ARG A 55 2.59 19.85 27.62
C ARG A 55 2.07 20.05 26.19
N PRO A 56 0.81 19.69 25.89
CA PRO A 56 0.24 19.79 24.55
C PRO A 56 -0.17 21.22 24.22
N HIS A 57 0.01 21.62 22.95
CA HIS A 57 -0.47 22.90 22.41
C HIS A 57 -1.92 22.79 21.92
N PRO A 58 -2.76 23.83 22.12
CA PRO A 58 -4.12 23.92 21.58
C PRO A 58 -4.12 24.46 20.13
N PRO A 59 -5.24 24.29 19.38
CA PRO A 59 -5.28 24.54 17.95
C PRO A 59 -5.50 26.03 17.63
N ILE A 60 -4.85 26.52 16.57
CA ILE A 60 -5.13 27.83 15.98
C ILE A 60 -5.40 27.64 14.49
N SER A 61 -6.53 28.20 14.07
CA SER A 61 -7.13 28.26 12.74
C SER A 61 -6.56 29.41 11.87
N ILE A 62 -7.21 29.61 10.70
CA ILE A 62 -7.23 30.80 9.78
C ILE A 62 -6.38 30.58 8.48
N PRO A 63 -6.71 31.16 7.30
CA PRO A 63 -7.79 30.85 6.34
C PRO A 63 -7.31 30.71 4.86
N ASP A 64 -8.25 30.53 3.93
CA ASP A 64 -8.08 30.53 2.46
C ASP A 64 -7.42 31.79 1.86
N HIS A 65 -6.53 31.63 0.86
CA HIS A 65 -6.79 31.85 -0.58
C HIS A 65 -5.53 32.01 -1.46
N GLN A 66 -5.64 31.42 -2.67
CA GLN A 66 -5.08 31.83 -3.99
C GLN A 66 -3.69 31.36 -4.49
N ILE A 67 -3.79 30.72 -5.67
CA ILE A 67 -2.87 30.16 -6.68
C ILE A 67 -2.19 31.32 -7.47
N PRO A 68 -0.92 31.27 -7.99
CA PRO A 68 -0.69 30.56 -9.28
C PRO A 68 0.71 29.97 -9.63
N SER A 69 0.63 28.80 -10.28
CA SER A 69 1.37 28.30 -11.47
C SER A 69 2.84 28.68 -11.73
N ARG A 70 3.71 27.67 -11.95
CA ARG A 70 4.26 27.25 -13.28
C ARG A 70 5.53 26.36 -13.17
N GLN A 71 5.49 25.28 -13.96
CA GLN A 71 6.52 24.71 -14.86
C GLN A 71 7.94 24.30 -14.39
N ASN A 72 8.20 23.00 -14.61
CA ASN A 72 9.35 22.36 -15.27
C ASN A 72 10.79 22.81 -14.93
N ARG A 73 11.61 21.88 -14.41
CA ARG A 73 12.73 21.28 -15.18
C ARG A 73 13.41 20.09 -14.51
N PHE A 74 13.92 19.26 -15.40
CA PHE A 74 14.62 17.98 -15.31
C PHE A 74 16.11 18.09 -14.86
N LEU A 75 16.66 16.92 -14.48
CA LEU A 75 18.07 16.44 -14.49
C LEU A 75 18.96 16.55 -13.22
N ARG A 76 19.02 15.39 -12.52
CA ARG A 76 20.15 14.53 -12.08
C ARG A 76 21.55 15.07 -11.63
N PRO A 77 22.28 14.31 -10.77
CA PRO A 77 23.33 14.77 -9.83
C PRO A 77 24.77 14.53 -10.35
N PRO A 78 25.83 14.82 -9.55
CA PRO A 78 26.53 13.70 -8.88
C PRO A 78 27.36 13.98 -7.58
N ASN A 79 27.61 12.88 -6.86
CA ASN A 79 28.85 12.38 -6.22
C ASN A 79 29.43 12.84 -4.85
N HIS A 80 29.86 11.78 -4.15
CA HIS A 80 30.71 11.60 -2.96
C HIS A 80 32.02 12.39 -2.90
N HIS A 81 32.46 12.78 -1.70
CA HIS A 81 33.65 12.18 -1.04
C HIS A 81 33.83 12.61 0.43
N GLN A 82 34.78 11.91 1.07
CA GLN A 82 35.04 11.69 2.49
C GLN A 82 36.01 12.70 3.14
N GLN A 83 35.97 12.72 4.48
CA GLN A 83 37.07 12.89 5.45
C GLN A 83 37.84 14.24 5.51
N ASN A 84 37.82 14.87 6.69
CA ASN A 84 38.99 14.84 7.58
C ASN A 84 38.69 15.39 8.99
N ARG A 85 39.18 14.66 10.00
CA ARG A 85 39.29 15.09 11.40
C ARG A 85 40.58 15.90 11.55
N GLN A 86 40.54 17.00 12.30
CA GLN A 86 41.73 17.52 12.98
C GLN A 86 41.40 17.84 14.44
N ARG A 87 42.32 17.39 15.30
CA ARG A 87 42.37 17.60 16.75
C ARG A 87 43.01 18.98 17.01
N GLU A 88 42.35 19.83 17.79
CA GLU A 88 43.00 20.98 18.42
C GLU A 88 43.26 20.69 19.90
N LYS A 89 44.55 20.82 20.28
CA LYS A 89 45.01 20.87 21.67
C LYS A 89 44.78 22.29 22.19
N LYS A 90 44.02 22.46 23.27
CA LYS A 90 44.00 23.71 24.05
C LYS A 90 45.12 23.67 25.10
N GLN A 91 45.99 24.67 25.04
CA GLN A 91 46.92 25.04 26.11
C GLN A 91 46.12 25.68 27.26
N GLU A 92 46.35 25.23 28.50
CA GLU A 92 45.87 25.90 29.70
C GLU A 92 46.82 27.06 30.03
N HIS A 93 46.28 28.28 30.05
CA HIS A 93 46.93 29.43 30.68
C HIS A 93 46.46 29.51 32.15
N HIS A 94 47.38 29.26 33.09
CA HIS A 94 47.15 29.61 34.49
C HIS A 94 47.24 31.13 34.66
N LEU A 95 46.13 31.76 35.06
CA LEU A 95 46.12 33.13 35.59
C LEU A 95 46.56 33.12 37.06
N PRO A 96 47.40 34.07 37.52
CA PRO A 96 47.86 34.14 38.90
C PRO A 96 46.72 34.56 39.85
N ALA A 97 46.70 33.95 41.05
CA ALA A 97 45.69 34.11 42.10
C ALA A 97 45.41 35.57 42.52
N SER A 98 46.28 36.52 42.19
CA SER A 98 46.10 37.94 42.48
C SER A 98 44.95 38.59 41.70
N SER A 99 44.59 38.11 40.50
CA SER A 99 43.51 38.73 39.70
C SER A 99 42.10 38.32 40.12
N MET A 100 41.95 37.22 40.88
CA MET A 100 40.65 36.81 41.46
C MET A 100 40.29 37.59 42.72
N VAL A 101 41.28 38.09 43.47
CA VAL A 101 41.06 38.84 44.71
C VAL A 101 40.44 40.22 44.42
N GLU A 102 40.88 40.89 43.36
CA GLU A 102 40.31 42.19 42.93
C GLU A 102 38.87 42.03 42.40
N SER A 103 38.57 40.96 41.67
CA SER A 103 37.19 40.70 41.18
C SER A 103 36.20 40.34 42.29
N LEU A 104 36.65 39.74 43.40
CA LEU A 104 35.81 39.41 44.54
C LEU A 104 35.56 40.60 45.48
N GLN A 105 36.51 41.53 45.58
CA GLN A 105 36.32 42.78 46.35
C GLN A 105 35.33 43.73 45.67
N ASP A 106 35.30 43.77 44.33
CA ASP A 106 34.33 44.57 43.56
C ASP A 106 32.88 44.05 43.66
N ILE A 107 32.69 42.73 43.81
CA ILE A 107 31.35 42.13 43.96
C ILE A 107 30.80 42.33 45.39
N VAL A 108 31.67 42.31 46.41
CA VAL A 108 31.26 42.52 47.82
C VAL A 108 31.09 44.01 48.15
N GLY A 109 31.82 44.90 47.48
CA GLY A 109 31.71 46.36 47.65
C GLY A 109 30.37 46.95 47.20
N GLN A 110 29.64 46.30 46.29
CA GLN A 110 28.34 46.79 45.82
C GLN A 110 27.14 46.42 46.73
N GLN A 111 27.35 45.65 47.81
CA GLN A 111 26.29 45.31 48.76
C GLN A 111 26.70 45.53 50.22
N GLY A 112 27.16 46.73 50.55
CA GLY A 112 26.96 47.38 51.85
C GLY A 112 27.31 46.62 53.16
N GLY A 113 28.14 45.57 53.13
CA GLY A 113 28.47 44.76 54.31
C GLY A 113 29.96 44.85 54.67
N SER A 114 30.29 45.28 55.90
CA SER A 114 31.67 45.22 56.39
C SER A 114 32.02 43.80 56.86
N VAL A 115 33.02 43.16 56.27
CA VAL A 115 33.60 41.91 56.77
C VAL A 115 34.81 42.25 57.65
N LYS A 116 34.73 41.96 58.96
CA LYS A 116 35.88 41.98 59.89
C LYS A 116 36.39 40.55 60.09
N LYS A 117 37.35 40.13 59.25
CA LYS A 117 38.39 39.15 59.60
C LYS A 117 39.36 39.01 58.41
N ASP A 118 40.64 39.24 58.64
CA ASP A 118 41.68 38.95 57.64
C ASP A 118 41.78 37.43 57.48
N LEU A 119 41.40 36.92 56.29
CA LEU A 119 41.61 35.53 55.88
C LEU A 119 43.10 35.33 55.62
N THR A 120 43.70 34.29 56.21
CA THR A 120 45.11 33.97 55.93
C THR A 120 45.22 33.03 54.74
N GLU A 121 46.34 33.10 54.01
CA GLU A 121 46.64 32.24 52.85
C GLU A 121 46.60 30.73 53.20
N ARG A 122 46.75 30.40 54.49
CA ARG A 122 46.65 29.04 55.02
C ARG A 122 45.21 28.52 55.08
N ASP A 123 44.25 29.40 55.35
CA ASP A 123 42.82 29.07 55.42
C ASP A 123 42.27 28.81 54.01
N LEU A 124 42.69 29.62 53.02
CA LEU A 124 42.31 29.43 51.61
C LEU A 124 42.83 28.11 51.03
N ASN A 125 44.07 27.73 51.36
CA ASN A 125 44.67 26.50 50.84
C ASN A 125 44.03 25.23 51.42
N SER A 126 43.62 25.25 52.70
CA SER A 126 42.85 24.16 53.33
C SER A 126 41.48 23.97 52.66
N ASP A 127 40.78 25.06 52.35
CA ASP A 127 39.47 25.01 51.71
C ASP A 127 39.57 24.61 50.22
N LEU A 128 40.63 25.02 49.51
CA LEU A 128 40.95 24.57 48.15
C LEU A 128 41.22 23.06 48.06
N GLU A 129 41.92 22.48 49.04
CA GLU A 129 42.20 21.04 49.08
C GLU A 129 40.94 20.21 49.36
N CYS A 130 40.05 20.70 50.25
CA CYS A 130 38.72 20.12 50.46
C CYS A 130 37.81 20.23 49.22
N LEU A 131 37.89 21.33 48.48
CA LEU A 131 37.15 21.54 47.22
C LEU A 131 37.60 20.55 46.13
N TYR A 132 38.89 20.31 45.98
CA TYR A 132 39.41 19.35 44.99
C TYR A 132 39.00 17.90 45.30
N LEU A 133 39.10 17.48 46.56
CA LEU A 133 38.70 16.14 46.98
C LEU A 133 37.19 15.90 46.86
N ASN A 134 36.35 16.92 47.08
CA ASN A 134 34.91 16.81 46.88
C ASN A 134 34.51 16.90 45.40
N LYS A 135 35.25 17.61 44.55
CA LYS A 135 34.95 17.71 43.11
C LYS A 135 35.10 16.37 42.39
N GLU A 136 36.18 15.64 42.66
CA GLU A 136 36.41 14.30 42.09
C GLU A 136 35.36 13.28 42.57
N LYS A 137 35.01 13.32 43.87
CA LYS A 137 34.03 12.41 44.46
C LYS A 137 32.59 12.70 43.99
N THR A 138 32.25 13.98 43.83
CA THR A 138 30.94 14.40 43.32
C THR A 138 30.83 14.10 41.82
N LYS A 139 31.90 14.31 41.03
CA LYS A 139 31.94 13.97 39.60
C LYS A 139 31.80 12.48 39.36
N SER A 140 32.53 11.65 40.11
CA SER A 140 32.42 10.19 40.05
C SER A 140 31.01 9.69 40.42
N ASN A 141 30.39 10.29 41.45
CA ASN A 141 29.02 9.93 41.83
C ASN A 141 27.97 10.41 40.82
N PHE A 142 28.17 11.58 40.19
CA PHE A 142 27.28 12.11 39.15
C PHE A 142 27.37 11.31 37.84
N GLU A 143 28.57 10.97 37.38
CA GLU A 143 28.78 10.14 36.19
C GLU A 143 28.21 8.72 36.38
N SER A 144 28.37 8.14 37.58
CA SER A 144 27.76 6.87 38.00
C SER A 144 26.23 6.92 38.06
N PHE A 145 25.65 8.04 38.48
CA PHE A 145 24.19 8.22 38.58
C PHE A 145 23.56 8.38 37.19
N PHE A 146 24.16 9.20 36.31
CA PHE A 146 23.70 9.38 34.94
C PHE A 146 23.89 8.12 34.08
N SER A 147 24.97 7.35 34.25
CA SER A 147 25.13 6.10 33.51
C SER A 147 24.09 5.06 33.91
N LYS A 148 23.72 5.00 35.20
CA LYS A 148 22.68 4.11 35.71
C LYS A 148 21.28 4.54 35.29
N GLU A 149 20.98 5.83 35.28
CA GLU A 149 19.70 6.33 34.78
C GLU A 149 19.58 6.20 33.26
N GLU A 150 20.64 6.44 32.48
CA GLU A 150 20.67 6.13 31.04
C GLU A 150 20.48 4.64 30.81
N GLU A 151 21.19 3.74 31.50
CA GLU A 151 20.94 2.29 31.39
C GLU A 151 19.52 1.93 31.78
N LEU A 152 18.92 2.56 32.81
CA LEU A 152 17.54 2.31 33.22
C LEU A 152 16.54 2.84 32.18
N ILE A 153 16.82 3.97 31.55
CA ILE A 153 16.00 4.60 30.51
C ILE A 153 16.12 3.79 29.22
N TYR A 154 17.31 3.35 28.82
CA TYR A 154 17.50 2.45 27.68
C TYR A 154 16.94 1.05 27.94
N ALA A 155 17.01 0.53 29.16
CA ALA A 155 16.35 -0.72 29.55
C ALA A 155 14.81 -0.59 29.61
N LYS A 156 14.27 0.57 30.04
CA LYS A 156 12.83 0.88 29.97
C LYS A 156 12.35 1.10 28.54
N LEU A 157 13.10 1.83 27.72
CA LEU A 157 12.78 2.07 26.31
C LEU A 157 12.97 0.79 25.47
N GLY A 158 13.91 -0.08 25.84
CA GLY A 158 14.08 -1.43 25.30
C GLY A 158 12.91 -2.35 25.67
N LYS A 159 12.48 -2.33 26.94
CA LYS A 159 11.28 -3.07 27.40
C LYS A 159 9.99 -2.60 26.73
N ILE A 160 9.79 -1.30 26.53
CA ILE A 160 8.60 -0.75 25.85
C ILE A 160 8.55 -1.15 24.36
N LYS A 161 9.71 -1.40 23.72
CA LYS A 161 9.78 -1.92 22.34
C LYS A 161 9.56 -3.43 22.23
N GLU A 162 9.85 -4.20 23.28
CA GLU A 162 9.66 -5.67 23.31
C GLU A 162 8.26 -6.09 23.79
N GLU A 163 7.52 -5.25 24.50
CA GLU A 163 6.20 -5.58 25.07
C GLU A 163 5.06 -5.76 24.04
N ARG A 164 5.28 -5.42 22.76
CA ARG A 164 4.23 -5.48 21.72
C ARG A 164 4.57 -6.40 20.54
N VAL A 165 5.67 -7.14 20.65
CA VAL A 165 6.07 -8.13 19.66
C VAL A 165 5.90 -9.51 20.25
N PHE A 166 5.05 -10.32 19.62
CA PHE A 166 4.70 -11.66 20.04
C PHE A 166 5.39 -12.65 19.13
N TYR A 167 6.26 -13.46 19.71
CA TYR A 167 7.03 -14.49 19.01
C TYR A 167 6.40 -15.85 19.30
N PRO A 168 5.73 -16.51 18.34
CA PRO A 168 5.11 -17.82 18.56
C PRO A 168 6.05 -18.87 19.14
N GLN A 169 7.35 -18.83 18.81
CA GLN A 169 8.36 -19.71 19.40
C GLN A 169 8.44 -19.58 20.93
N GLY A 170 8.28 -18.36 21.48
CA GLY A 170 8.23 -18.12 22.93
C GLY A 170 6.99 -18.73 23.61
N TYR A 171 5.97 -19.09 22.82
CA TYR A 171 4.76 -19.78 23.25
C TYR A 171 4.84 -21.31 23.08
N GLY A 172 5.97 -21.83 22.60
CA GLY A 172 6.20 -23.26 22.36
C GLY A 172 5.94 -23.72 20.92
N ALA A 173 5.76 -22.79 19.97
CA ALA A 173 5.65 -23.17 18.55
C ALA A 173 6.99 -23.73 18.06
N ASP A 174 6.94 -24.75 17.22
CA ASP A 174 8.12 -25.40 16.64
C ASP A 174 8.51 -24.72 15.32
N PRO A 175 9.60 -23.93 15.29
CA PRO A 175 10.03 -23.23 14.08
C PRO A 175 10.72 -24.15 13.06
N SER A 176 10.93 -25.43 13.37
CA SER A 176 11.48 -26.41 12.43
C SER A 176 10.42 -27.01 11.51
N GLY A 177 9.15 -26.97 11.92
CA GLY A 177 8.02 -27.48 11.16
C GLY A 177 7.89 -29.00 11.23
N ILE A 178 8.38 -29.61 12.30
CA ILE A 178 8.24 -31.05 12.57
C ILE A 178 6.96 -31.30 13.37
N GLU A 179 6.73 -30.50 14.40
CA GLU A 179 5.60 -30.62 15.32
C GLU A 179 4.51 -29.57 15.04
N ASP A 180 3.28 -29.89 15.47
CA ASP A 180 2.15 -28.99 15.36
C ASP A 180 2.33 -27.75 16.25
N SER A 181 2.26 -26.58 15.63
CA SER A 181 2.43 -25.28 16.27
C SER A 181 1.10 -24.56 16.55
N SER A 182 -0.04 -25.18 16.22
CA SER A 182 -1.35 -24.52 16.26
C SER A 182 -1.67 -23.89 17.62
N ASP A 183 -1.61 -24.66 18.70
CA ASP A 183 -1.99 -24.17 20.04
C ASP A 183 -1.05 -23.07 20.55
N ALA A 184 0.24 -23.17 20.25
CA ALA A 184 1.22 -22.16 20.63
C ALA A 184 1.01 -20.85 19.86
N ILE A 185 0.73 -20.93 18.54
CA ILE A 185 0.40 -19.76 17.72
C ILE A 185 -0.91 -19.12 18.19
N LEU A 186 -1.95 -19.92 18.46
CA LEU A 186 -3.22 -19.42 19.00
C LEU A 186 -3.04 -18.70 20.33
N LYS A 187 -2.19 -19.23 21.21
CA LYS A 187 -1.86 -18.58 22.48
C LYS A 187 -1.15 -17.24 22.27
N ALA A 188 -0.18 -17.19 21.36
CA ALA A 188 0.50 -15.94 20.99
C ALA A 188 -0.49 -14.90 20.43
N VAL A 189 -1.38 -15.31 19.53
CA VAL A 189 -2.45 -14.46 18.97
C VAL A 189 -3.40 -13.98 20.07
N SER A 190 -3.83 -14.86 20.97
CA SER A 190 -4.72 -14.50 22.08
C SER A 190 -4.11 -13.41 22.97
N ASP A 191 -2.85 -13.56 23.36
CA ASP A 191 -2.17 -12.58 24.22
C ASP A 191 -1.93 -11.26 23.47
N ALA A 192 -1.53 -11.34 22.20
CA ALA A 192 -1.34 -10.18 21.31
C ALA A 192 -2.60 -9.31 21.21
N PHE A 193 -3.78 -9.92 21.19
CA PHE A 193 -5.07 -9.23 21.08
C PHE A 193 -5.63 -8.75 22.43
N GLN A 194 -4.89 -8.95 23.53
CA GLN A 194 -5.28 -8.48 24.87
C GLN A 194 -4.43 -7.31 25.38
N VAL A 195 -3.37 -6.91 24.65
CA VAL A 195 -2.35 -5.93 25.07
C VAL A 195 -2.91 -4.56 25.40
N GLN A 196 -3.94 -4.12 24.69
CA GLN A 196 -4.47 -2.77 24.84
C GLN A 196 -5.99 -2.76 24.83
N LYS A 197 -6.57 -1.98 25.75
CA LYS A 197 -8.01 -1.69 25.84
C LYS A 197 -8.21 -0.20 26.06
N GLY A 198 -9.24 0.37 25.44
CA GLY A 198 -9.69 1.75 25.68
C GLY A 198 -9.55 2.70 24.49
N LEU A 199 -8.59 2.47 23.59
CA LEU A 199 -8.49 3.17 22.31
C LEU A 199 -9.20 2.36 21.20
N ARG A 200 -9.75 3.07 20.21
CA ARG A 200 -10.58 2.47 19.15
C ARG A 200 -10.27 3.08 17.79
N LEU A 201 -10.22 2.25 16.75
CA LEU A 201 -10.06 2.67 15.35
C LEU A 201 -11.39 3.01 14.69
N LEU A 202 -12.44 2.27 15.07
CA LEU A 202 -13.84 2.47 14.67
C LEU A 202 -14.74 2.20 15.89
N PRO A 203 -16.04 2.55 15.85
CA PRO A 203 -16.98 2.11 16.87
C PRO A 203 -16.85 0.60 17.08
N ASN A 204 -16.56 0.19 18.32
CA ASN A 204 -16.35 -1.19 18.76
C ASN A 204 -15.10 -1.92 18.24
N VAL A 205 -14.28 -1.35 17.36
CA VAL A 205 -12.99 -1.96 16.95
C VAL A 205 -11.87 -1.38 17.79
N ASN A 206 -11.25 -2.22 18.63
CA ASN A 206 -10.15 -1.82 19.49
C ASN A 206 -8.88 -1.55 18.68
N ASP A 207 -8.18 -0.48 19.06
CA ASP A 207 -6.83 -0.19 18.59
C ASP A 207 -5.83 -0.93 19.49
N LEU A 208 -5.12 -1.91 18.92
CA LEU A 208 -4.10 -2.69 19.64
C LEU A 208 -2.75 -1.97 19.75
N GLY A 209 -2.61 -0.79 19.13
CA GLY A 209 -1.43 0.07 19.29
C GLY A 209 -0.19 -0.47 18.58
N GLY A 210 -0.36 -1.08 17.40
CA GLY A 210 0.75 -1.52 16.54
C GLY A 210 1.38 -2.83 16.99
N VAL A 211 0.56 -3.79 17.44
CA VAL A 211 1.03 -5.13 17.84
C VAL A 211 1.63 -5.85 16.64
N VAL A 212 2.74 -6.55 16.88
CA VAL A 212 3.43 -7.35 15.87
C VAL A 212 3.42 -8.83 16.30
N ILE A 213 2.95 -9.71 15.43
CA ILE A 213 3.15 -11.15 15.55
C ILE A 213 4.26 -11.51 14.56
N ASP A 214 5.42 -11.90 15.10
CA ASP A 214 6.63 -12.12 14.33
C ASP A 214 7.05 -13.59 14.40
N PHE A 215 7.00 -14.29 13.28
CA PHE A 215 7.37 -15.70 13.17
C PHE A 215 8.89 -15.90 12.99
N GLN A 216 9.67 -14.81 12.91
CA GLN A 216 11.14 -14.81 12.91
C GLN A 216 11.79 -15.67 11.82
N GLY A 217 11.10 -15.87 10.70
CA GLY A 217 11.61 -16.70 9.61
C GLY A 217 11.48 -18.22 9.83
N GLY A 218 10.85 -18.66 10.92
CA GLY A 218 10.62 -20.08 11.20
C GLY A 218 9.62 -20.72 10.24
N ASN A 219 9.63 -22.05 10.18
CA ASN A 219 8.68 -22.87 9.45
C ASN A 219 7.76 -23.56 10.44
N TYR A 220 6.47 -23.24 10.44
CA TYR A 220 5.51 -23.73 11.43
C TYR A 220 4.43 -24.53 10.75
N VAL A 221 4.29 -25.80 11.14
CA VAL A 221 3.18 -26.66 10.70
C VAL A 221 1.98 -26.45 11.61
N ILE A 222 0.78 -26.34 11.04
CA ILE A 222 -0.48 -26.21 11.78
C ILE A 222 -1.49 -27.28 11.35
N ASN A 223 -2.17 -27.87 12.31
CA ASN A 223 -3.26 -28.84 12.12
C ASN A 223 -4.66 -28.18 12.10
N GLN A 224 -4.78 -26.93 12.54
CA GLN A 224 -6.05 -26.20 12.59
C GLN A 224 -5.87 -24.72 12.19
N PRO A 225 -6.93 -24.06 11.69
CA PRO A 225 -6.90 -22.64 11.35
C PRO A 225 -6.50 -21.76 12.52
N ILE A 226 -5.90 -20.61 12.23
CA ILE A 226 -5.57 -19.55 13.19
C ILE A 226 -6.57 -18.39 13.04
N PRO A 227 -7.73 -18.42 13.74
CA PRO A 227 -8.68 -17.32 13.73
C PRO A 227 -8.19 -16.13 14.54
N PHE A 228 -8.47 -14.93 14.04
CA PHE A 228 -8.18 -13.69 14.76
C PHE A 228 -9.37 -13.25 15.61
N PRO A 229 -9.17 -12.87 16.88
CA PRO A 229 -10.24 -12.32 17.71
C PRO A 229 -10.89 -11.10 17.03
N PRO A 230 -12.23 -11.06 16.92
CA PRO A 230 -12.92 -9.98 16.23
C PRO A 230 -12.80 -8.65 16.99
N LEU A 231 -13.32 -7.58 16.39
CA LEU A 231 -13.40 -6.24 16.98
C LEU A 231 -12.02 -5.67 17.34
N SER A 232 -11.03 -5.94 16.49
CA SER A 232 -9.62 -5.66 16.75
C SER A 232 -8.90 -5.14 15.50
N GLY A 233 -7.86 -4.34 15.68
CA GLY A 233 -7.12 -3.76 14.58
C GLY A 233 -5.77 -3.16 14.97
N ASN A 234 -5.07 -2.59 13.99
CA ASN A 234 -3.69 -2.09 14.13
C ASN A 234 -2.72 -3.22 14.53
N VAL A 235 -2.60 -4.21 13.65
CA VAL A 235 -1.81 -5.44 13.83
C VAL A 235 -0.94 -5.71 12.61
N VAL A 236 0.30 -6.14 12.82
CA VAL A 236 1.20 -6.65 11.78
C VAL A 236 1.52 -8.11 12.05
N VAL A 237 1.33 -8.96 11.07
CA VAL A 237 1.72 -10.37 11.06
C VAL A 237 2.84 -10.52 10.05
N ARG A 238 4.00 -11.04 10.46
CA ARG A 238 5.16 -11.06 9.57
C ARG A 238 6.14 -12.22 9.72
N GLY A 239 6.85 -12.47 8.64
CA GLY A 239 8.00 -13.37 8.57
C GLY A 239 7.61 -14.85 8.54
N GLY A 240 8.51 -15.70 8.04
CA GLY A 240 8.40 -17.15 8.16
C GLY A 240 7.42 -17.83 7.21
N THR A 241 7.18 -19.11 7.50
CA THR A 241 6.37 -20.03 6.72
C THR A 241 5.30 -20.65 7.61
N ILE A 242 4.07 -20.65 7.13
CA ILE A 242 2.93 -21.29 7.79
C ILE A 242 2.42 -22.37 6.84
N ARG A 243 2.49 -23.62 7.31
CA ARG A 243 2.20 -24.80 6.50
C ARG A 243 1.05 -25.60 7.09
N ALA A 244 0.05 -25.94 6.28
CA ALA A 244 -0.95 -26.92 6.65
C ALA A 244 -0.30 -28.31 6.80
N SER A 245 -0.67 -29.04 7.84
CA SER A 245 -0.34 -30.45 7.95
C SER A 245 -1.20 -31.32 7.03
N ASN A 246 -0.91 -32.61 6.99
CA ASN A 246 -1.75 -33.60 6.32
C ASN A 246 -3.14 -33.79 6.96
N THR A 247 -3.34 -33.35 8.21
CA THR A 247 -4.61 -33.42 8.93
C THR A 247 -5.41 -32.12 8.90
N PHE A 248 -4.82 -31.01 8.40
CA PHE A 248 -5.49 -29.72 8.31
C PHE A 248 -6.84 -29.81 7.57
N PRO A 249 -7.90 -29.09 7.97
CA PRO A 249 -9.19 -29.16 7.29
C PRO A 249 -9.13 -28.71 5.81
N GLY A 250 -9.79 -29.46 4.92
CA GLY A 250 -9.75 -29.22 3.47
C GLY A 250 -10.60 -28.05 2.97
N ASP A 251 -11.40 -27.45 3.84
CA ASP A 251 -12.41 -26.41 3.55
C ASP A 251 -12.19 -25.12 4.36
N ARG A 252 -11.00 -24.95 4.95
CA ARG A 252 -10.64 -23.80 5.80
C ARG A 252 -9.38 -23.10 5.31
N HIS A 253 -9.01 -21.98 5.93
CA HIS A 253 -7.80 -21.23 5.56
C HIS A 253 -6.80 -21.20 6.71
N LEU A 254 -5.50 -21.10 6.41
CA LEU A 254 -4.44 -21.08 7.43
C LEU A 254 -4.69 -19.96 8.46
N PHE A 255 -5.02 -18.75 7.99
CA PHE A 255 -5.49 -17.64 8.82
C PHE A 255 -6.91 -17.21 8.46
N GLU A 256 -7.67 -16.87 9.49
CA GLU A 256 -9.08 -16.49 9.34
C GLU A 256 -9.40 -15.20 10.12
N LEU A 257 -9.57 -14.10 9.39
CA LEU A 257 -10.20 -12.88 9.89
C LEU A 257 -11.71 -13.03 9.68
N SER A 258 -12.37 -13.76 10.57
CA SER A 258 -13.83 -13.94 10.55
C SER A 258 -14.40 -14.08 11.95
N SER A 259 -15.44 -13.29 12.26
CA SER A 259 -16.16 -13.35 13.54
C SER A 259 -17.12 -14.54 13.64
N LYS A 260 -17.45 -15.20 12.52
CA LYS A 260 -18.28 -16.40 12.46
C LYS A 260 -17.50 -17.51 11.75
N PRO A 261 -17.31 -18.68 12.37
CA PRO A 261 -16.72 -19.82 11.67
C PRO A 261 -17.60 -20.16 10.46
N SER A 262 -16.96 -20.29 9.30
CA SER A 262 -17.53 -20.40 7.95
C SER A 262 -18.68 -21.41 7.85
N LYS A 263 -19.91 -20.98 8.12
CA LYS A 263 -21.11 -21.60 7.55
C LYS A 263 -21.41 -20.83 6.30
N HIS A 264 -21.20 -21.45 5.14
CA HIS A 264 -21.55 -20.97 3.79
C HIS A 264 -22.34 -19.66 3.81
N LEU A 265 -21.62 -18.53 3.77
CA LEU A 265 -22.26 -17.23 3.63
C LEU A 265 -22.94 -17.24 2.26
N HIS A 266 -24.27 -17.25 2.25
CA HIS A 266 -25.04 -17.08 1.02
C HIS A 266 -24.68 -15.72 0.41
N ILE A 267 -24.00 -15.77 -0.73
CA ILE A 267 -23.64 -14.62 -1.56
C ILE A 267 -24.92 -14.13 -2.23
N ASN A 268 -25.81 -13.50 -1.48
CA ASN A 268 -27.01 -12.86 -1.99
C ASN A 268 -27.30 -11.63 -1.13
N SER A 269 -26.58 -10.53 -1.37
CA SER A 269 -27.15 -9.22 -1.08
C SER A 269 -26.45 -8.10 -1.84
N THR A 270 -27.16 -7.61 -2.84
CA THR A 270 -26.85 -6.43 -3.65
C THR A 270 -27.43 -5.16 -3.04
N THR A 271 -27.49 -5.00 -1.71
CA THR A 271 -28.17 -3.84 -1.11
C THR A 271 -27.44 -3.19 0.07
N ASN A 272 -27.36 -1.85 -0.05
CA ASN A 272 -27.21 -0.80 0.97
C ASN A 272 -25.83 -0.46 1.54
N THR A 273 -25.21 0.51 0.87
CA THR A 273 -24.02 1.31 1.20
C THR A 273 -24.12 2.20 2.45
N GLN A 274 -25.20 2.14 3.24
CA GLN A 274 -25.37 3.00 4.43
C GLN A 274 -25.25 2.28 5.79
N ASN A 275 -25.15 0.94 5.83
CA ASN A 275 -25.02 0.18 7.09
C ASN A 275 -23.66 -0.53 7.27
N GLN A 276 -22.70 -0.34 6.37
CA GLN A 276 -21.45 -1.13 6.33
C GLN A 276 -20.50 -0.88 7.51
N ILE A 277 -20.53 0.29 8.17
CA ILE A 277 -19.71 0.54 9.38
C ILE A 277 -20.19 -0.32 10.57
N SER A 278 -21.46 -0.72 10.62
CA SER A 278 -22.00 -1.53 11.73
C SER A 278 -21.57 -3.00 11.70
N GLY A 279 -20.88 -3.43 10.63
CA GLY A 279 -20.45 -4.82 10.44
C GLY A 279 -18.93 -5.05 10.56
N ILE A 280 -18.08 -4.02 10.47
CA ILE A 280 -16.62 -4.19 10.40
C ILE A 280 -16.06 -4.80 11.69
N GLN A 281 -15.35 -5.92 11.55
CA GLN A 281 -14.74 -6.68 12.64
C GLN A 281 -13.24 -6.43 12.77
N TYR A 282 -12.55 -6.14 11.66
CA TYR A 282 -11.11 -5.96 11.62
C TYR A 282 -10.72 -4.69 10.88
N VAL A 283 -9.76 -3.94 11.40
CA VAL A 283 -9.29 -2.69 10.78
C VAL A 283 -7.76 -2.63 10.82
N ASP A 284 -7.13 -2.22 9.72
CA ASP A 284 -5.70 -1.90 9.72
C ASP A 284 -4.80 -3.09 10.14
N ILE A 285 -5.04 -4.26 9.54
CA ILE A 285 -4.22 -5.46 9.74
C ILE A 285 -3.35 -5.69 8.50
N THR A 286 -2.07 -5.96 8.71
CA THR A 286 -1.09 -6.21 7.65
C THR A 286 -0.50 -7.62 7.77
N PHE A 287 -0.59 -8.41 6.71
CA PHE A 287 0.20 -9.63 6.51
C PHE A 287 1.35 -9.32 5.57
N ARG A 288 2.58 -9.65 5.96
CA ARG A 288 3.75 -9.35 5.14
C ARG A 288 4.90 -10.34 5.29
N ASP A 289 5.62 -10.59 4.20
CA ASP A 289 6.85 -11.40 4.24
C ASP A 289 6.60 -12.84 4.74
N ILE A 290 5.43 -13.42 4.44
CA ILE A 290 5.01 -14.77 4.88
C ILE A 290 4.81 -15.69 3.67
N LEU A 291 5.30 -16.93 3.79
CA LEU A 291 4.93 -18.04 2.91
C LEU A 291 3.73 -18.80 3.52
N PHE A 292 2.60 -18.81 2.82
CA PHE A 292 1.41 -19.59 3.13
C PHE A 292 1.40 -20.86 2.28
N ASP A 293 1.66 -22.01 2.88
CA ASP A 293 1.65 -23.31 2.19
C ASP A 293 0.44 -24.13 2.67
N SER A 294 -0.62 -24.13 1.87
CA SER A 294 -1.83 -24.87 2.20
C SER A 294 -1.71 -26.39 1.99
N SER A 295 -0.57 -26.90 1.49
CA SER A 295 -0.29 -28.33 1.34
C SER A 295 -1.40 -29.14 0.64
N PHE A 296 -2.03 -28.52 -0.35
CA PHE A 296 -3.19 -28.98 -1.14
C PHE A 296 -4.48 -29.14 -0.33
N ARG A 297 -4.59 -28.45 0.81
CA ARG A 297 -5.72 -28.53 1.74
C ARG A 297 -6.23 -27.14 2.07
N GLY A 298 -7.49 -26.87 1.74
CA GLY A 298 -8.09 -25.58 2.06
C GLY A 298 -7.43 -24.43 1.32
N GLY A 299 -7.24 -23.31 2.00
CA GLY A 299 -6.77 -22.05 1.44
C GLY A 299 -5.76 -21.33 2.33
N GLY A 300 -5.26 -20.17 1.88
CA GLY A 300 -4.22 -19.43 2.59
C GLY A 300 -4.80 -18.48 3.64
N LEU A 301 -5.55 -17.47 3.18
CA LEU A 301 -6.04 -16.38 4.03
C LEU A 301 -7.50 -16.06 3.72
N THR A 302 -8.35 -16.00 4.74
CA THR A 302 -9.71 -15.44 4.64
C THR A 302 -9.80 -14.11 5.38
N ILE A 303 -10.40 -13.11 4.72
CA ILE A 303 -10.67 -11.75 5.21
C ILE A 303 -12.17 -11.46 5.07
N VAL A 304 -12.90 -11.41 6.19
CA VAL A 304 -14.34 -11.15 6.21
C VAL A 304 -14.65 -9.89 7.00
N ASP A 305 -15.58 -9.06 6.50
CA ASP A 305 -16.11 -7.87 7.18
C ASP A 305 -14.98 -6.98 7.73
N SER A 306 -14.01 -6.67 6.88
CA SER A 306 -12.77 -6.00 7.27
C SER A 306 -12.54 -4.71 6.50
N ALA A 307 -11.80 -3.77 7.08
CA ALA A 307 -11.41 -2.53 6.40
C ALA A 307 -9.89 -2.31 6.47
N ARG A 308 -9.30 -1.78 5.39
CA ARG A 308 -7.89 -1.33 5.36
C ARG A 308 -6.90 -2.46 5.65
N ILE A 309 -7.17 -3.62 5.08
CA ILE A 309 -6.31 -4.80 5.22
C ILE A 309 -5.23 -4.76 4.15
N ARG A 310 -4.01 -5.16 4.51
CA ARG A 310 -2.87 -5.22 3.59
C ARG A 310 -2.29 -6.63 3.57
N VAL A 311 -2.17 -7.20 2.39
CA VAL A 311 -1.44 -8.46 2.14
C VAL A 311 -0.33 -8.11 1.17
N THR A 312 0.92 -8.07 1.64
CA THR A 312 2.02 -7.49 0.87
C THR A 312 3.28 -8.33 0.96
N ASN A 313 3.96 -8.55 -0.17
CA ASN A 313 5.17 -9.36 -0.22
C ASN A 313 4.99 -10.77 0.38
N CYS A 314 3.88 -11.43 0.05
CA CYS A 314 3.57 -12.78 0.51
C CYS A 314 3.75 -13.79 -0.62
N TYR A 315 3.84 -15.07 -0.26
CA TYR A 315 3.88 -16.17 -1.21
C TYR A 315 2.85 -17.25 -0.82
N PHE A 316 1.87 -17.52 -1.67
CA PHE A 316 0.80 -18.49 -1.43
C PHE A 316 0.97 -19.71 -2.33
N LEU A 317 1.03 -20.89 -1.72
CA LEU A 317 1.27 -22.16 -2.39
C LEU A 317 0.24 -23.21 -2.00
N HIS A 318 0.00 -24.15 -2.92
CA HIS A 318 -0.70 -25.39 -2.63
C HIS A 318 -2.12 -25.22 -2.05
N PHE A 319 -2.84 -24.17 -2.41
CA PHE A 319 -4.26 -24.04 -2.04
C PHE A 319 -5.14 -24.93 -2.94
N SER A 320 -6.13 -25.61 -2.37
CA SER A 320 -7.16 -26.33 -3.14
C SER A 320 -8.49 -25.58 -3.22
N THR A 321 -8.64 -24.51 -2.43
CA THR A 321 -9.78 -23.57 -2.45
C THR A 321 -9.33 -22.18 -2.93
N GLN A 322 -9.13 -21.23 -2.03
CA GLN A 322 -8.65 -19.88 -2.34
C GLN A 322 -7.26 -19.63 -1.74
N GLY A 323 -6.34 -19.06 -2.50
CA GLY A 323 -5.12 -18.48 -1.92
C GLY A 323 -5.49 -17.37 -0.94
N ILE A 324 -6.26 -16.39 -1.42
CA ILE A 324 -6.84 -15.30 -0.63
C ILE A 324 -8.34 -15.19 -0.94
N LEU A 325 -9.16 -15.21 0.10
CA LEU A 325 -10.60 -14.95 0.04
C LEU A 325 -10.95 -13.67 0.79
N VAL A 326 -11.58 -12.71 0.12
CA VAL A 326 -12.09 -11.46 0.72
C VAL A 326 -13.61 -11.43 0.58
N GLN A 327 -14.34 -11.17 1.68
CA GLN A 327 -15.81 -11.11 1.68
C GLN A 327 -16.32 -9.97 2.56
N GLY A 328 -17.17 -9.10 2.01
CA GLY A 328 -17.65 -7.93 2.75
C GLY A 328 -16.53 -6.95 3.13
N GLY A 329 -16.90 -5.84 3.76
CA GLY A 329 -15.95 -4.78 4.10
C GLY A 329 -15.47 -3.93 2.91
N HIS A 330 -14.36 -3.22 3.08
CA HIS A 330 -13.79 -2.27 2.10
C HIS A 330 -12.25 -2.26 2.14
N GLU A 331 -11.60 -1.73 1.11
CA GLU A 331 -10.19 -1.29 1.19
C GLU A 331 -9.21 -2.42 1.56
N THR A 332 -9.35 -3.62 0.98
CA THR A 332 -8.30 -4.66 1.06
C THR A 332 -7.30 -4.47 -0.08
N PHE A 333 -6.03 -4.31 0.26
CA PHE A 333 -4.94 -4.12 -0.70
C PHE A 333 -4.03 -5.34 -0.71
N ILE A 334 -3.93 -5.98 -1.88
CA ILE A 334 -3.06 -7.14 -2.11
C ILE A 334 -1.95 -6.68 -3.06
N SER A 335 -0.70 -6.66 -2.60
CA SER A 335 0.41 -6.14 -3.39
C SER A 335 1.64 -7.04 -3.39
N ASP A 336 2.39 -7.01 -4.50
CA ASP A 336 3.75 -7.59 -4.58
C ASP A 336 3.80 -9.07 -4.13
N THR A 337 2.76 -9.83 -4.45
CA THR A 337 2.51 -11.17 -3.91
C THR A 337 2.48 -12.20 -5.04
N PHE A 338 2.99 -13.40 -4.74
CA PHE A 338 2.98 -14.55 -5.65
C PHE A 338 1.96 -15.58 -5.17
N LEU A 339 1.15 -16.15 -6.07
CA LEU A 339 0.16 -17.17 -5.72
C LEU A 339 0.12 -18.27 -6.77
N GLY A 340 0.22 -19.52 -6.37
CA GLY A 340 -0.08 -20.64 -7.24
C GLY A 340 -0.49 -21.91 -6.53
N GLN A 341 -1.39 -22.67 -7.13
CA GLN A 341 -1.78 -23.97 -6.56
C GLN A 341 -0.64 -24.97 -6.73
N HIS A 342 0.11 -24.92 -7.83
CA HIS A 342 1.26 -25.79 -8.07
C HIS A 342 2.51 -24.96 -8.38
N GLU A 343 3.66 -25.32 -7.82
CA GLU A 343 4.95 -24.67 -8.11
C GLU A 343 5.50 -25.07 -9.49
N THR A 344 4.90 -24.52 -10.55
CA THR A 344 5.33 -24.78 -11.93
C THR A 344 5.46 -23.47 -12.71
N VAL A 345 6.27 -23.51 -13.78
CA VAL A 345 6.58 -22.34 -14.62
C VAL A 345 5.91 -22.44 -16.00
N GLY A 346 4.76 -23.10 -16.06
CA GLY A 346 3.99 -23.37 -17.29
C GLY A 346 4.29 -24.73 -17.93
N GLY A 347 3.33 -25.22 -18.73
CA GLY A 347 3.46 -26.46 -19.50
C GLY A 347 3.36 -27.73 -18.65
N ASP A 348 2.76 -27.66 -17.45
CA ASP A 348 2.59 -28.81 -16.58
C ASP A 348 1.56 -29.79 -17.18
N PRO A 349 1.87 -31.10 -17.32
CA PRO A 349 0.92 -32.07 -17.87
C PRO A 349 -0.40 -32.21 -17.10
N GLY A 350 -0.38 -31.88 -15.80
CA GLY A 350 -1.52 -31.88 -14.89
C GLY A 350 -2.33 -30.58 -14.88
N GLU A 351 -1.94 -29.56 -15.65
CA GLU A 351 -2.54 -28.21 -15.63
C GLU A 351 -4.07 -28.20 -15.81
N ARG A 352 -4.59 -29.11 -16.63
CA ARG A 352 -6.04 -29.29 -16.81
C ARG A 352 -6.78 -29.57 -15.51
N GLN A 353 -6.13 -30.23 -14.54
CA GLN A 353 -6.69 -30.65 -13.26
C GLN A 353 -6.56 -29.61 -12.15
N PHE A 354 -5.93 -28.47 -12.39
CA PHE A 354 -5.86 -27.41 -11.38
C PHE A 354 -7.27 -26.92 -11.05
N THR A 355 -7.56 -26.72 -9.77
CA THR A 355 -8.90 -26.41 -9.21
C THR A 355 -8.94 -25.13 -8.39
N GLY A 356 -7.80 -24.68 -7.85
CA GLY A 356 -7.73 -23.56 -6.93
C GLY A 356 -8.00 -22.21 -7.61
N THR A 357 -8.54 -21.27 -6.84
CA THR A 357 -8.63 -19.85 -7.21
C THR A 357 -7.56 -19.08 -6.45
N ALA A 358 -6.73 -18.28 -7.11
CA ALA A 358 -5.68 -17.58 -6.36
C ALA A 358 -6.24 -16.46 -5.49
N ILE A 359 -7.07 -15.57 -6.05
CA ILE A 359 -7.69 -14.46 -5.32
C ILE A 359 -9.18 -14.38 -5.64
N ASP A 360 -10.03 -14.35 -4.61
CA ASP A 360 -11.47 -14.13 -4.74
C ASP A 360 -11.90 -12.94 -3.88
N VAL A 361 -12.38 -11.86 -4.52
CA VAL A 361 -12.79 -10.61 -3.87
C VAL A 361 -14.28 -10.37 -4.00
N GLY A 362 -15.02 -10.62 -2.94
CA GLY A 362 -16.45 -10.36 -2.77
C GLY A 362 -16.78 -9.08 -1.99
N SER A 363 -15.97 -8.03 -2.15
CA SER A 363 -16.17 -6.71 -1.52
C SER A 363 -15.76 -5.58 -2.47
N ASN A 364 -15.97 -4.32 -2.06
CA ASN A 364 -15.71 -3.13 -2.87
C ASN A 364 -14.49 -2.33 -2.43
N ASP A 365 -14.04 -1.44 -3.31
CA ASP A 365 -12.93 -0.49 -3.07
C ASP A 365 -11.57 -1.15 -2.77
N ASN A 366 -11.33 -2.33 -3.34
CA ASN A 366 -10.08 -3.07 -3.18
C ASN A 366 -9.09 -2.80 -4.32
N ALA A 367 -7.81 -3.06 -4.05
CA ALA A 367 -6.74 -2.96 -5.04
C ALA A 367 -5.87 -4.20 -5.04
N ILE A 368 -5.60 -4.73 -6.23
CA ILE A 368 -4.65 -5.82 -6.47
C ILE A 368 -3.53 -5.24 -7.35
N THR A 369 -2.30 -5.21 -6.87
CA THR A 369 -1.19 -4.48 -7.50
C THR A 369 0.08 -5.32 -7.56
N ASN A 370 0.72 -5.43 -8.73
CA ASN A 370 1.99 -6.17 -8.89
C ASN A 370 1.92 -7.62 -8.38
N VAL A 371 0.82 -8.31 -8.64
CA VAL A 371 0.63 -9.71 -8.22
C VAL A 371 0.97 -10.65 -9.36
N VAL A 372 1.62 -11.76 -9.04
CA VAL A 372 1.86 -12.85 -9.99
C VAL A 372 1.00 -14.05 -9.59
N VAL A 373 0.18 -14.53 -10.52
CA VAL A 373 -0.58 -15.77 -10.33
C VAL A 373 -0.14 -16.82 -11.35
N PHE A 374 0.11 -18.02 -10.86
CA PHE A 374 0.55 -19.15 -11.68
C PHE A 374 -0.16 -20.44 -11.29
N SER A 375 -0.28 -21.35 -12.24
CA SER A 375 -0.70 -22.74 -12.02
C SER A 375 -1.92 -22.91 -11.11
N ALA A 376 -2.97 -22.14 -11.37
CA ALA A 376 -4.26 -22.17 -10.68
C ALA A 376 -5.41 -22.27 -11.70
N ALA A 377 -6.60 -22.72 -11.28
CA ALA A 377 -7.75 -22.80 -12.18
C ALA A 377 -8.24 -21.42 -12.63
N VAL A 378 -8.33 -20.50 -11.68
CA VAL A 378 -8.73 -19.11 -11.90
C VAL A 378 -7.73 -18.20 -11.19
N GLY A 379 -7.29 -17.15 -11.88
CA GLY A 379 -6.41 -16.15 -11.29
C GLY A 379 -7.13 -15.31 -10.24
N ILE A 380 -7.91 -14.34 -10.71
CA ILE A 380 -8.60 -13.35 -9.87
C ILE A 380 -10.10 -13.39 -10.17
N ILE A 381 -10.92 -13.52 -9.14
CA ILE A 381 -12.38 -13.35 -9.22
C ILE A 381 -12.79 -12.06 -8.51
N LEU A 382 -13.55 -11.22 -9.20
CA LEU A 382 -14.16 -10.00 -8.64
C LEU A 382 -15.68 -10.15 -8.59
N ARG A 383 -16.24 -10.09 -7.37
CA ARG A 383 -17.67 -10.17 -7.04
C ARG A 383 -18.18 -8.95 -6.26
N GLY A 384 -17.33 -7.94 -6.02
CA GLY A 384 -17.75 -6.62 -5.52
C GLY A 384 -17.28 -5.46 -6.40
N GLN A 385 -17.90 -4.29 -6.21
CA GLN A 385 -17.81 -3.16 -7.14
C GLN A 385 -16.53 -2.34 -6.96
N ALA A 386 -16.23 -1.45 -7.91
CA ALA A 386 -15.22 -0.40 -7.78
C ALA A 386 -13.79 -0.88 -7.49
N ASN A 387 -13.47 -2.13 -7.85
CA ASN A 387 -12.15 -2.72 -7.63
C ASN A 387 -11.14 -2.32 -8.72
N MET A 388 -9.85 -2.37 -8.36
CA MET A 388 -8.73 -2.09 -9.27
C MET A 388 -7.74 -3.26 -9.32
N ILE A 389 -7.32 -3.63 -10.52
CA ILE A 389 -6.22 -4.56 -10.77
C ILE A 389 -5.19 -3.83 -11.63
N THR A 390 -3.94 -3.79 -11.18
CA THR A 390 -2.85 -3.17 -11.94
C THR A 390 -1.52 -3.92 -11.82
N GLY A 391 -0.77 -4.05 -12.91
CA GLY A 391 0.53 -4.71 -12.88
C GLY A 391 0.49 -6.22 -12.61
N ALA A 392 -0.66 -6.88 -12.77
CA ALA A 392 -0.78 -8.31 -12.50
C ALA A 392 -0.20 -9.14 -13.66
N HIS A 393 0.57 -10.18 -13.35
CA HIS A 393 1.00 -11.20 -14.32
C HIS A 393 0.29 -12.51 -14.03
N LEU A 394 -0.54 -12.96 -14.98
CA LEU A 394 -1.39 -14.13 -14.83
C LEU A 394 -0.97 -15.16 -15.88
N TYR A 395 -0.40 -16.27 -15.43
CA TYR A 395 -0.05 -17.44 -16.23
C TYR A 395 -0.56 -18.71 -15.53
N ASN A 396 -1.85 -18.72 -15.20
CA ASN A 396 -2.43 -19.74 -14.34
C ASN A 396 -2.71 -21.05 -15.10
N LYS A 397 -3.92 -21.24 -15.61
CA LYS A 397 -4.27 -22.32 -16.54
C LYS A 397 -4.40 -21.69 -17.92
N ALA A 398 -3.91 -22.28 -18.99
CA ALA A 398 -4.05 -21.78 -20.35
C ALA A 398 -5.53 -21.78 -20.79
N THR A 399 -5.89 -20.84 -21.69
CA THR A 399 -7.25 -20.69 -22.24
C THR A 399 -7.76 -21.99 -22.87
N ASP A 400 -6.92 -22.73 -23.59
CA ASP A 400 -7.24 -24.03 -24.19
C ASP A 400 -7.67 -25.09 -23.13
N PHE A 401 -7.35 -24.88 -21.85
CA PHE A 401 -7.76 -25.72 -20.72
C PHE A 401 -8.88 -25.08 -19.87
N GLY A 402 -9.48 -23.98 -20.32
CA GLY A 402 -10.51 -23.22 -19.58
C GLY A 402 -9.94 -22.10 -18.71
N GLY A 403 -8.70 -21.69 -18.96
CA GLY A 403 -7.95 -20.67 -18.23
C GLY A 403 -8.59 -19.29 -18.14
N VAL A 404 -9.05 -18.91 -16.95
CA VAL A 404 -9.51 -17.55 -16.66
C VAL A 404 -8.48 -16.84 -15.79
N GLY A 405 -7.85 -15.81 -16.35
CA GLY A 405 -6.94 -14.94 -15.60
C GLY A 405 -7.72 -14.04 -14.66
N ILE A 406 -8.67 -13.27 -15.21
CA ILE A 406 -9.52 -12.37 -14.42
C ILE A 406 -10.99 -12.63 -14.76
N LEU A 407 -11.81 -12.86 -13.74
CA LEU A 407 -13.26 -12.99 -13.85
C LEU A 407 -13.96 -11.83 -13.14
N VAL A 408 -14.63 -10.97 -13.89
CA VAL A 408 -15.53 -9.93 -13.35
C VAL A 408 -16.94 -10.49 -13.33
N LYS A 409 -17.38 -10.94 -12.16
CA LYS A 409 -18.65 -11.64 -11.92
C LYS A 409 -19.68 -10.74 -11.25
N LEU A 410 -20.01 -9.63 -11.91
CA LEU A 410 -20.85 -8.53 -11.39
C LEU A 410 -21.75 -7.95 -12.47
N ALA A 411 -22.70 -8.76 -12.93
CA ALA A 411 -23.62 -8.33 -13.96
C ALA A 411 -24.29 -6.99 -13.59
N GLY A 412 -24.08 -5.96 -14.43
CA GLY A 412 -24.73 -4.66 -14.30
C GLY A 412 -24.10 -3.66 -13.31
N LEU A 413 -23.11 -4.04 -12.51
CA LEU A 413 -22.62 -3.25 -11.36
C LEU A 413 -21.10 -3.32 -11.10
N SER A 414 -20.28 -3.55 -12.12
CA SER A 414 -18.84 -3.81 -11.93
C SER A 414 -18.01 -2.60 -11.47
N GLN A 415 -17.98 -1.51 -12.25
CA GLN A 415 -17.14 -0.32 -11.99
C GLN A 415 -15.63 -0.62 -11.83
N THR A 416 -15.15 -1.65 -12.52
CA THR A 416 -13.79 -2.21 -12.36
C THR A 416 -12.78 -1.56 -13.29
N ARG A 417 -11.56 -1.35 -12.78
CA ARG A 417 -10.40 -0.90 -13.56
C ARG A 417 -9.35 -2.01 -13.63
N ILE A 418 -8.98 -2.43 -14.83
CA ILE A 418 -7.93 -3.43 -15.12
C ILE A 418 -6.90 -2.74 -16.01
N ASP A 419 -5.71 -2.50 -15.48
CA ASP A 419 -4.67 -1.69 -16.13
C ASP A 419 -3.33 -2.42 -16.11
N ASN A 420 -2.53 -2.28 -17.17
CA ASN A 420 -1.13 -2.71 -17.20
C ASN A 420 -0.90 -4.17 -16.74
N CYS A 421 -1.82 -5.08 -17.09
CA CYS A 421 -1.72 -6.49 -16.74
C CYS A 421 -1.09 -7.31 -17.88
N TYR A 422 -0.33 -8.35 -17.53
CA TYR A 422 0.19 -9.34 -18.46
C TYR A 422 -0.59 -10.66 -18.32
N LEU A 423 -1.30 -11.06 -19.37
CA LEU A 423 -2.12 -12.26 -19.46
C LEU A 423 -1.41 -13.27 -20.37
N ASP A 424 -0.79 -14.29 -19.80
CA ASP A 424 -0.01 -15.30 -20.51
C ASP A 424 -0.88 -16.55 -20.73
N TYR A 425 -1.39 -16.73 -21.96
CA TYR A 425 -2.41 -17.73 -22.30
C TYR A 425 -3.68 -17.63 -21.43
N ASN A 426 -4.04 -16.44 -20.94
CA ASN A 426 -5.19 -16.24 -20.07
C ASN A 426 -6.22 -15.26 -20.64
N SER A 427 -7.50 -15.51 -20.37
CA SER A 427 -8.59 -14.58 -20.72
C SER A 427 -8.98 -13.69 -19.54
N ILE A 428 -9.46 -12.48 -19.87
CA ILE A 428 -10.34 -11.71 -19.00
C ILE A 428 -11.78 -12.05 -19.39
N VAL A 429 -12.60 -12.45 -18.43
CA VAL A 429 -14.02 -12.77 -18.63
C VAL A 429 -14.87 -11.81 -17.80
N MET A 430 -15.88 -11.20 -18.41
CA MET A 430 -16.76 -10.23 -17.75
C MET A 430 -18.22 -10.54 -18.02
N GLU A 431 -19.03 -10.61 -16.97
CA GLU A 431 -20.49 -10.81 -17.07
C GLU A 431 -21.20 -9.44 -17.03
N ASP A 432 -22.00 -9.13 -18.07
CA ASP A 432 -22.70 -7.85 -18.29
C ASP A 432 -21.97 -6.61 -17.76
N PRO A 433 -20.78 -6.27 -18.31
CA PRO A 433 -19.94 -5.23 -17.71
C PRO A 433 -20.58 -3.86 -17.79
N VAL A 434 -20.58 -3.16 -16.64
CA VAL A 434 -20.97 -1.75 -16.52
C VAL A 434 -19.82 -0.94 -15.95
N GLN A 435 -19.42 0.10 -16.68
CA GLN A 435 -18.31 1.01 -16.34
C GLN A 435 -16.99 0.26 -16.07
N VAL A 436 -16.61 -0.65 -16.98
CA VAL A 436 -15.36 -1.41 -16.88
C VAL A 436 -14.32 -0.85 -17.83
N HIS A 437 -13.08 -0.75 -17.37
CA HIS A 437 -11.95 -0.28 -18.16
C HIS A 437 -10.85 -1.34 -18.19
N VAL A 438 -10.46 -1.78 -19.38
CA VAL A 438 -9.36 -2.72 -19.65
C VAL A 438 -8.34 -2.01 -20.54
N THR A 439 -7.16 -1.70 -20.00
CA THR A 439 -6.17 -0.92 -20.75
C THR A 439 -4.71 -1.29 -20.46
N ASN A 440 -3.82 -0.92 -21.39
CA ASN A 440 -2.37 -1.11 -21.34
C ASN A 440 -1.94 -2.56 -21.06
N GLY A 441 -2.80 -3.54 -21.30
CA GLY A 441 -2.52 -4.95 -21.07
C GLY A 441 -1.72 -5.58 -22.20
N PHE A 442 -0.94 -6.60 -21.87
CA PHE A 442 -0.34 -7.51 -22.84
C PHE A 442 -1.02 -8.88 -22.72
N PHE A 443 -1.53 -9.40 -23.83
CA PHE A 443 -2.16 -10.70 -23.92
C PHE A 443 -1.31 -11.57 -24.84
N LEU A 444 -0.74 -12.65 -24.31
CA LEU A 444 0.05 -13.62 -25.05
C LEU A 444 -0.74 -14.93 -25.20
N GLY A 445 -0.42 -15.71 -26.23
CA GLY A 445 -0.86 -17.09 -26.33
C GLY A 445 -2.37 -17.26 -26.53
N ASP A 446 -2.96 -16.42 -27.39
CA ASP A 446 -4.41 -16.38 -27.63
C ASP A 446 -5.24 -15.89 -26.44
N GLY A 447 -4.60 -15.32 -25.42
CA GLY A 447 -5.30 -14.58 -24.36
C GLY A 447 -6.19 -13.49 -24.94
N ASN A 448 -7.42 -13.37 -24.45
CA ASN A 448 -8.41 -12.46 -25.01
C ASN A 448 -9.37 -11.90 -23.96
N VAL A 449 -10.26 -11.00 -24.38
CA VAL A 449 -11.36 -10.51 -23.56
C VAL A 449 -12.66 -11.17 -23.98
N VAL A 450 -13.38 -11.77 -23.05
CA VAL A 450 -14.69 -12.39 -23.26
C VAL A 450 -15.74 -11.61 -22.50
N VAL A 451 -16.73 -11.09 -23.22
CA VAL A 451 -17.89 -10.39 -22.66
C VAL A 451 -19.08 -11.34 -22.73
N LYS A 452 -19.60 -11.74 -21.58
CA LYS A 452 -20.68 -12.71 -21.45
C LYS A 452 -21.97 -12.05 -21.02
N SER A 453 -23.03 -12.33 -21.75
CA SER A 453 -24.37 -11.89 -21.45
C SER A 453 -24.99 -12.77 -20.35
N VAL A 454 -25.53 -12.13 -19.31
CA VAL A 454 -26.37 -12.78 -18.28
C VAL A 454 -27.78 -12.20 -18.34
N GLN A 455 -27.90 -10.89 -18.41
CA GLN A 455 -29.10 -10.08 -18.57
C GLN A 455 -29.08 -9.29 -19.89
N GLY A 456 -28.01 -9.40 -20.69
CA GLY A 456 -27.89 -8.76 -21.99
C GLY A 456 -27.58 -7.27 -21.93
N ARG A 457 -26.85 -6.83 -20.90
CA ARG A 457 -26.45 -5.42 -20.71
C ARG A 457 -24.94 -5.24 -20.80
N ILE A 458 -24.51 -4.26 -21.58
CA ILE A 458 -23.13 -3.79 -21.64
C ILE A 458 -23.14 -2.26 -21.74
N SER A 459 -22.52 -1.58 -20.77
CA SER A 459 -22.57 -0.12 -20.71
C SER A 459 -21.27 0.50 -20.18
N GLY A 460 -20.70 1.47 -20.87
CA GLY A 460 -19.47 2.13 -20.42
C GLY A 460 -18.25 1.19 -20.38
N LEU A 461 -18.20 0.20 -21.28
CA LEU A 461 -17.07 -0.72 -21.40
C LEU A 461 -16.00 -0.11 -22.30
N ASN A 462 -14.77 -0.05 -21.81
CA ASN A 462 -13.60 0.39 -22.55
C ASN A 462 -12.56 -0.73 -22.61
N ILE A 463 -12.17 -1.17 -23.80
CA ILE A 463 -11.06 -2.10 -24.04
C ILE A 463 -10.09 -1.42 -25.00
N VAL A 464 -9.08 -0.74 -24.46
CA VAL A 464 -8.25 0.20 -25.23
C VAL A 464 -6.76 0.10 -24.93
N ASN A 465 -5.92 0.40 -25.92
CA ASN A 465 -4.46 0.46 -25.77
C ASN A 465 -3.81 -0.86 -25.33
N ASN A 466 -4.39 -2.01 -25.68
CA ASN A 466 -3.82 -3.32 -25.35
C ASN A 466 -3.02 -3.90 -26.53
N MET A 467 -2.10 -4.81 -26.21
CA MET A 467 -1.35 -5.60 -27.18
C MET A 467 -1.80 -7.06 -27.08
N PHE A 468 -2.13 -7.66 -28.22
CA PHE A 468 -2.55 -9.06 -28.32
C PHE A 468 -1.62 -9.83 -29.26
N SER A 469 -1.15 -11.00 -28.82
CA SER A 469 -0.31 -11.90 -29.59
C SER A 469 -0.81 -13.34 -29.44
N GLY A 470 -1.02 -14.01 -30.57
CA GLY A 470 -1.54 -15.38 -30.58
C GLY A 470 -1.16 -16.13 -31.86
N ASP A 471 -1.77 -17.29 -32.04
CA ASP A 471 -1.51 -18.20 -33.16
C ASP A 471 -2.33 -17.79 -34.40
N PRO A 472 -1.67 -17.39 -35.51
CA PRO A 472 -2.35 -17.05 -36.77
C PRO A 472 -3.26 -18.16 -37.31
N SER A 473 -2.98 -19.43 -37.00
CA SER A 473 -3.78 -20.57 -37.43
C SER A 473 -5.11 -20.68 -36.69
N LYS A 474 -5.15 -20.27 -35.40
CA LYS A 474 -6.37 -20.19 -34.60
C LYS A 474 -7.15 -18.91 -34.88
N ASN A 475 -6.45 -17.80 -35.16
CA ASN A 475 -7.02 -16.49 -35.49
C ASN A 475 -8.11 -16.05 -34.48
N LYS A 476 -7.84 -16.27 -33.19
CA LYS A 476 -8.76 -15.99 -32.08
C LYS A 476 -9.08 -14.51 -32.02
N ALA A 477 -10.33 -14.14 -31.73
CA ALA A 477 -10.72 -12.75 -31.63
C ALA A 477 -10.24 -12.14 -30.31
N ILE A 478 -9.71 -10.91 -30.37
CA ILE A 478 -9.23 -10.19 -29.17
C ILE A 478 -10.37 -9.83 -28.20
N VAL A 479 -11.59 -9.67 -28.74
CA VAL A 479 -12.82 -9.50 -27.98
C VAL A 479 -13.87 -10.46 -28.53
N GLU A 480 -14.46 -11.26 -27.65
CA GLU A 480 -15.54 -12.20 -27.97
C GLU A 480 -16.80 -11.84 -27.18
N LEU A 481 -17.94 -11.83 -27.86
CA LEU A 481 -19.25 -11.73 -27.23
C LEU A 481 -19.82 -13.14 -27.05
N GLN A 482 -20.30 -13.47 -25.87
CA GLN A 482 -20.99 -14.72 -25.57
C GLN A 482 -22.43 -14.42 -25.13
N GLY A 483 -23.40 -14.92 -25.89
CA GLY A 483 -24.81 -14.61 -25.70
C GLY A 483 -25.23 -13.29 -26.37
N GLU A 484 -26.50 -12.94 -26.22
CA GLU A 484 -27.12 -11.78 -26.87
C GLU A 484 -27.13 -10.56 -25.96
N PHE A 485 -26.83 -9.39 -26.53
CA PHE A 485 -26.84 -8.11 -25.82
C PHE A 485 -27.91 -7.20 -26.44
N ASN A 486 -28.95 -6.92 -25.67
CA ASN A 486 -30.09 -6.10 -26.11
C ASN A 486 -29.94 -4.65 -25.65
N ASN A 487 -29.10 -4.40 -24.65
CA ASN A 487 -28.82 -3.07 -24.14
C ASN A 487 -27.31 -2.80 -24.19
N ILE A 488 -26.89 -2.08 -25.23
CA ILE A 488 -25.50 -1.76 -25.51
C ILE A 488 -25.36 -0.23 -25.48
N ASP A 489 -24.52 0.30 -24.60
CA ASP A 489 -24.33 1.74 -24.46
C ASP A 489 -22.86 2.09 -24.18
N GLN A 490 -22.34 3.19 -24.73
CA GLN A 490 -20.98 3.67 -24.42
C GLN A 490 -19.89 2.56 -24.46
N VAL A 491 -19.86 1.75 -25.52
CA VAL A 491 -18.88 0.66 -25.66
C VAL A 491 -17.76 1.06 -26.61
N VAL A 492 -16.54 1.15 -26.08
CA VAL A 492 -15.34 1.54 -26.83
C VAL A 492 -14.35 0.39 -26.84
N VAL A 493 -14.09 -0.15 -28.03
CA VAL A 493 -12.99 -1.08 -28.29
C VAL A 493 -12.16 -0.45 -29.40
N GLU A 494 -11.00 0.10 -29.06
CA GLU A 494 -10.17 0.87 -29.99
C GLU A 494 -8.69 0.83 -29.58
N HIS A 495 -7.78 1.21 -30.48
CA HIS A 495 -6.34 1.37 -30.19
C HIS A 495 -5.67 0.09 -29.67
N ASN A 496 -6.20 -1.08 -30.03
CA ASN A 496 -5.57 -2.37 -29.72
C ASN A 496 -4.71 -2.83 -30.90
N ASN A 497 -3.53 -3.37 -30.59
CA ASN A 497 -2.61 -3.91 -31.59
C ASN A 497 -2.65 -5.44 -31.55
N VAL A 498 -2.61 -6.10 -32.71
CA VAL A 498 -2.75 -7.55 -32.82
C VAL A 498 -1.65 -8.17 -33.68
N ILE A 499 -1.12 -9.31 -33.23
CA ILE A 499 -0.22 -10.19 -33.99
C ILE A 499 -0.81 -11.60 -33.94
N GLY A 500 -1.15 -12.18 -35.10
CA GLY A 500 -1.70 -13.55 -35.18
C GLY A 500 -3.12 -13.73 -34.65
N MET A 501 -3.79 -12.65 -34.24
CA MET A 501 -5.16 -12.67 -33.72
C MET A 501 -6.10 -11.81 -34.55
N LYS A 502 -7.41 -12.06 -34.44
CA LYS A 502 -8.45 -11.30 -35.15
C LYS A 502 -8.79 -10.03 -34.39
N LEU A 503 -8.48 -8.89 -35.00
CA LEU A 503 -8.89 -7.57 -34.49
C LEU A 503 -10.42 -7.47 -34.42
N LYS A 504 -10.92 -7.00 -33.27
CA LYS A 504 -12.30 -6.58 -33.06
C LYS A 504 -12.32 -5.16 -32.49
N SER A 505 -13.24 -4.34 -32.97
CA SER A 505 -13.27 -2.90 -32.68
C SER A 505 -14.69 -2.36 -32.72
N THR A 506 -14.98 -1.28 -32.01
CA THR A 506 -16.21 -0.48 -32.19
C THR A 506 -15.98 0.75 -33.08
N VAL A 507 -14.74 0.94 -33.54
CA VAL A 507 -14.35 1.97 -34.51
C VAL A 507 -13.68 1.31 -35.72
N GLY A 508 -14.10 1.66 -36.93
CA GLY A 508 -13.56 1.10 -38.17
C GLY A 508 -13.01 2.17 -39.11
N LYS A 509 -11.87 1.91 -39.74
CA LYS A 509 -11.28 2.77 -40.79
C LYS A 509 -10.96 1.94 -42.03
N LEU A 510 -11.48 2.33 -43.19
CA LEU A 510 -11.20 1.67 -44.47
C LEU A 510 -11.03 2.70 -45.59
N SER A 511 -10.16 2.40 -46.55
CA SER A 511 -10.00 3.17 -47.79
C SER A 511 -10.19 2.23 -48.97
N ILE A 512 -11.15 2.54 -49.83
CA ILE A 512 -11.50 1.73 -50.99
C ILE A 512 -11.15 2.49 -52.26
N LYS A 513 -10.30 1.90 -53.10
CA LYS A 513 -9.95 2.45 -54.40
C LYS A 513 -10.96 1.98 -55.45
N GLY A 514 -11.41 2.90 -56.29
CA GLY A 514 -12.26 2.63 -57.45
C GLY A 514 -11.66 3.23 -58.72
N SER A 515 -11.87 2.56 -59.84
CA SER A 515 -11.48 3.02 -61.17
C SER A 515 -12.71 3.02 -62.05
N ASN A 516 -13.03 4.14 -62.69
CA ASN A 516 -14.19 4.34 -63.55
C ASN A 516 -15.48 3.72 -62.96
N THR A 517 -15.75 4.02 -61.68
CA THR A 517 -16.88 3.45 -60.93
C THR A 517 -17.76 4.55 -60.36
N THR A 518 -19.02 4.21 -60.13
CA THR A 518 -19.98 5.05 -59.40
C THR A 518 -20.20 4.58 -57.96
N LYS A 519 -19.52 3.51 -57.52
CA LYS A 519 -19.82 2.83 -56.26
C LYS A 519 -18.58 2.35 -55.52
N TRP A 520 -18.53 2.62 -54.22
CA TRP A 520 -17.54 2.11 -53.27
C TRP A 520 -18.26 1.46 -52.09
N GLN A 521 -17.84 0.25 -51.72
CA GLN A 521 -18.36 -0.47 -50.56
C GLN A 521 -17.24 -0.68 -49.55
N ALA A 522 -17.38 -0.08 -48.38
CA ALA A 522 -16.52 -0.31 -47.23
C ALA A 522 -17.20 -1.32 -46.30
N ASP A 523 -16.78 -2.58 -46.34
CA ASP A 523 -17.31 -3.66 -45.51
C ASP A 523 -16.49 -3.84 -44.22
N PHE A 524 -17.10 -3.49 -43.09
CA PHE A 524 -16.48 -3.58 -41.77
C PHE A 524 -16.88 -4.84 -40.99
N SER A 525 -17.64 -5.77 -41.57
CA SER A 525 -18.22 -6.93 -40.88
C SER A 525 -17.20 -7.80 -40.15
N LYS A 526 -15.98 -7.91 -40.69
CA LYS A 526 -14.91 -8.69 -40.05
C LYS A 526 -14.32 -7.99 -38.82
N MET A 527 -14.30 -6.65 -38.82
CA MET A 527 -13.66 -5.80 -37.82
C MET A 527 -14.61 -5.38 -36.70
N LEU A 528 -15.83 -4.97 -37.04
CA LEU A 528 -16.77 -4.46 -36.05
C LEU A 528 -17.21 -5.55 -35.06
N LEU A 529 -17.40 -5.13 -33.81
CA LEU A 529 -17.74 -6.00 -32.70
C LEU A 529 -19.22 -6.41 -32.76
N PHE A 530 -20.11 -5.44 -32.95
CA PHE A 530 -21.55 -5.67 -33.05
C PHE A 530 -21.99 -5.80 -34.51
N SER A 531 -22.98 -6.64 -34.76
CA SER A 531 -23.60 -6.73 -36.08
C SER A 531 -24.54 -5.56 -36.31
N ASP A 532 -24.49 -4.98 -37.51
CA ASP A 532 -25.43 -3.97 -38.02
C ASP A 532 -25.70 -2.80 -37.05
N ARG A 533 -24.61 -2.21 -36.53
CA ARG A 533 -24.71 -1.19 -35.47
C ARG A 533 -23.85 0.03 -35.73
N ILE A 534 -23.70 0.44 -36.98
CA ILE A 534 -23.03 1.72 -37.29
C ILE A 534 -23.95 2.85 -36.82
N ALA A 535 -23.53 3.55 -35.77
CA ALA A 535 -24.27 4.66 -35.18
C ALA A 535 -23.88 6.00 -35.83
N HIS A 536 -22.59 6.17 -36.11
CA HIS A 536 -22.05 7.36 -36.77
C HIS A 536 -21.03 6.96 -37.84
N PHE A 537 -20.91 7.77 -38.90
CA PHE A 537 -19.87 7.60 -39.91
C PHE A 537 -19.39 8.96 -40.44
N GLN A 538 -18.15 8.96 -40.93
CA GLN A 538 -17.55 10.07 -41.67
C GLN A 538 -16.89 9.49 -42.92
N TYR A 539 -16.91 10.24 -44.02
CA TYR A 539 -16.19 9.84 -45.22
C TYR A 539 -15.56 11.04 -45.94
N SER A 540 -14.50 10.75 -46.68
CA SER A 540 -13.88 11.67 -47.62
C SER A 540 -13.70 11.00 -48.96
N ILE A 541 -13.90 11.73 -50.05
CA ILE A 541 -13.66 11.26 -51.41
C ILE A 541 -12.49 12.03 -52.04
N TYR A 542 -11.49 11.30 -52.49
CA TYR A 542 -10.41 11.83 -53.32
C TYR A 542 -10.66 11.42 -54.77
N SER A 543 -10.97 12.40 -55.62
CA SER A 543 -11.21 12.23 -57.05
C SER A 543 -9.95 12.56 -57.85
N LYS A 544 -9.47 11.60 -58.66
CA LYS A 544 -8.29 11.78 -59.49
C LYS A 544 -8.57 12.80 -60.58
N GLY A 545 -7.67 13.78 -60.74
CA GLY A 545 -7.81 14.85 -61.74
C GLY A 545 -8.82 15.93 -61.37
N GLY A 546 -9.31 15.96 -60.12
CA GLY A 546 -10.19 17.02 -59.64
C GLY A 546 -11.61 17.00 -60.22
N VAL A 547 -12.07 15.83 -60.69
CA VAL A 547 -13.44 15.68 -61.22
C VAL A 547 -14.44 15.85 -60.09
N LEU A 548 -15.27 16.89 -60.19
CA LEU A 548 -16.40 17.13 -59.29
C LEU A 548 -17.57 16.23 -59.70
N ALA A 549 -18.00 15.38 -58.78
CA ALA A 549 -19.18 14.51 -58.91
C ALA A 549 -20.08 14.74 -57.69
N VAL A 550 -21.39 14.63 -57.88
CA VAL A 550 -22.34 14.62 -56.76
C VAL A 550 -22.20 13.27 -56.08
N HIS A 551 -22.04 13.26 -54.76
CA HIS A 551 -21.80 12.04 -54.00
C HIS A 551 -22.67 11.98 -52.74
N GLY A 552 -22.96 10.75 -52.30
CA GLY A 552 -23.73 10.51 -51.09
C GLY A 552 -23.56 9.09 -50.56
N VAL A 553 -23.97 8.88 -49.32
CA VAL A 553 -24.05 7.54 -48.72
C VAL A 553 -25.43 6.96 -48.98
N THR A 554 -25.49 5.76 -49.54
CA THR A 554 -26.76 5.09 -49.90
C THR A 554 -27.04 3.83 -49.09
N ASN A 555 -26.07 3.34 -48.32
CA ASN A 555 -26.26 2.23 -47.38
C ASN A 555 -25.30 2.34 -46.19
N VAL A 556 -25.79 1.95 -45.01
CA VAL A 556 -24.98 1.74 -43.78
C VAL A 556 -25.32 0.41 -43.08
N SER A 557 -26.22 -0.40 -43.67
CA SER A 557 -26.66 -1.66 -43.10
C SER A 557 -25.62 -2.77 -43.25
N ASN A 558 -25.75 -3.82 -42.44
CA ASN A 558 -24.91 -5.00 -42.41
C ASN A 558 -23.43 -4.67 -42.19
N ASN A 559 -23.14 -3.60 -41.44
CA ASN A 559 -21.78 -3.06 -41.27
C ASN A 559 -21.07 -2.68 -42.59
N VAL A 560 -21.83 -2.36 -43.65
CA VAL A 560 -21.31 -1.92 -44.94
C VAL A 560 -21.72 -0.48 -45.20
N VAL A 561 -20.74 0.40 -45.38
CA VAL A 561 -20.99 1.77 -45.87
C VAL A 561 -20.82 1.81 -47.37
N THR A 562 -21.88 2.20 -48.08
CA THR A 562 -21.86 2.39 -49.54
C THR A 562 -21.87 3.86 -49.86
N VAL A 563 -20.83 4.33 -50.56
CA VAL A 563 -20.76 5.67 -51.13
C VAL A 563 -20.96 5.56 -52.64
N GLU A 564 -21.83 6.38 -53.19
CA GLU A 564 -22.13 6.42 -54.62
C GLU A 564 -21.97 7.83 -55.19
N THR A 565 -21.64 7.90 -56.48
CA THR A 565 -21.56 9.14 -57.27
C THR A 565 -22.56 9.12 -58.43
N ASP A 566 -22.98 10.30 -58.88
CA ASP A 566 -23.87 10.48 -60.03
C ASP A 566 -23.25 10.04 -61.36
N LYS A 567 -21.92 10.07 -61.46
CA LYS A 567 -21.15 9.66 -62.64
C LYS A 567 -19.88 8.91 -62.27
N PRO A 568 -19.34 8.07 -63.19
CA PRO A 568 -18.11 7.33 -62.94
C PRO A 568 -16.93 8.27 -62.69
N ILE A 569 -16.15 7.99 -61.65
CA ILE A 569 -14.87 8.66 -61.40
C ILE A 569 -13.79 7.64 -61.01
N ASP A 570 -12.54 8.03 -61.22
CA ASP A 570 -11.38 7.36 -60.61
C ASP A 570 -11.13 8.01 -59.24
N GLY A 571 -11.15 7.23 -58.16
CA GLY A 571 -11.04 7.83 -56.83
C GLY A 571 -10.83 6.86 -55.68
N VAL A 572 -10.57 7.42 -54.51
CA VAL A 572 -10.46 6.71 -53.25
C VAL A 572 -11.51 7.27 -52.29
N VAL A 573 -12.31 6.39 -51.71
CA VAL A 573 -13.23 6.74 -50.62
C VAL A 573 -12.65 6.21 -49.32
N SER A 574 -12.38 7.10 -48.39
CA SER A 574 -11.97 6.77 -47.02
C SER A 574 -13.16 6.94 -46.09
N VAL A 575 -13.45 5.91 -45.30
CA VAL A 575 -14.61 5.83 -44.40
C VAL A 575 -14.13 5.52 -42.98
N LEU A 576 -14.69 6.25 -42.02
CA LEU A 576 -14.56 6.06 -40.58
C LEU A 576 -15.96 5.79 -40.01
N VAL A 577 -16.11 4.75 -39.20
CA VAL A 577 -17.39 4.36 -38.58
C VAL A 577 -17.26 4.16 -37.08
N TYR A 578 -18.35 4.40 -36.35
CA TYR A 578 -18.47 4.22 -34.91
C TYR A 578 -19.71 3.41 -34.57
N GLN A 579 -19.62 2.51 -33.59
CA GLN A 579 -20.77 1.74 -33.06
C GLN A 579 -21.37 2.31 -31.77
N TYR A 580 -21.01 3.54 -31.44
CA TYR A 580 -21.51 4.33 -30.33
C TYR A 580 -21.84 5.74 -30.81
N ASN A 581 -22.78 6.40 -30.14
CA ASN A 581 -23.24 7.74 -30.50
C ASN A 581 -22.19 8.80 -30.18
N VAL A 582 -22.18 9.88 -30.95
CA VAL A 582 -21.34 11.06 -30.68
C VAL A 582 -22.16 12.09 -29.89
N ILE A 583 -21.54 12.76 -28.91
CA ILE A 583 -22.21 13.78 -28.09
C ILE A 583 -22.80 14.87 -29.01
N GLY A 584 -24.08 15.19 -28.82
CA GLY A 584 -24.82 16.20 -29.61
C GLY A 584 -25.76 15.60 -30.66
N GLU A 585 -25.70 14.29 -30.90
CA GLU A 585 -26.71 13.57 -31.66
C GLU A 585 -27.87 13.21 -30.72
N GLU A 586 -28.87 14.09 -30.60
CA GLU A 586 -30.16 13.72 -29.97
C GLU A 586 -30.86 12.70 -30.87
N ILE A 587 -31.18 11.53 -30.30
CA ILE A 587 -31.99 10.52 -30.97
C ILE A 587 -33.44 11.00 -30.89
N ASN A 588 -34.07 11.22 -32.05
CA ASN A 588 -35.53 11.28 -32.15
C ASN A 588 -36.15 9.90 -31.97
#